data_AF-A0A257NW19-F1
#
_entry.id   AF-A0A257NW19-F1
#
_cell.length_a   1.000
_cell.length_b   1.000
_cell.length_c   1.000
_cell.angle_alpha   90.00
_cell.angle_beta   90.00
_cell.angle_gamma   90.00
#
_symmetry.space_group_name_H-M   'P 1'
#
loop_
_entity.id
_entity.type
_entity.pdbx_description
1 polymer ?
#
loop_
_entity_poly.entity_id
_entity_poly.type
_entity_poly.pdbx_seq_one_letter_code
_entity_poly.pdbx_strand_id
1 'polypeptide(L)'
;QSEEEIAAVFFVAVSVVKQRLRLAAVSPRLLEVYAEDEMNLDQLMAFSVSPDHERQEQVWEALKRSYNKESYQIRRMLTEGAVRASDKRAQYAGEDYIAAGGPIMRDLFQQDDGGWLQDAGLLARVVAEKLERDADALRAEGWKWVEVAPEFPYGHIYGMRRIPGTRRPLTGEEIAQVEAFRAEAEQLEEEAAAADEVSDDADARLAEIEAEIDALTQRPPVYDPAEIAMAGVFVSIDGNGALRVERGYVRPEDEPPVVEEADELGLAGEGSGIADDDSDPAMPESRIIVAHVGDAAEPEVEEEDGIKPLPDRLLTELTAYRTLALREALGNEPGIAYLALLHALCLRLF
;
A
#
# COMPACT_ATOMS: atom_id res chain seq x y z
N GLN A 1 -39.12 21.71 -2.01
CA GLN A 1 -38.36 22.61 -1.13
C GLN A 1 -36.97 22.05 -1.06
N SER A 2 -35.95 22.88 -1.29
CA SER A 2 -34.57 22.44 -1.12
C SER A 2 -34.27 22.22 0.36
N GLU A 3 -33.29 21.38 0.67
CA GLU A 3 -32.87 21.11 2.06
C GLU A 3 -32.34 22.38 2.74
N GLU A 4 -31.75 23.28 1.95
CA GLU A 4 -31.26 24.60 2.37
C GLU A 4 -32.40 25.55 2.75
N GLU A 5 -33.49 25.56 1.99
CA GLU A 5 -34.69 26.33 2.34
C GLU A 5 -35.30 25.86 3.66
N ILE A 6 -35.37 24.54 3.87
CA ILE A 6 -35.86 23.95 5.12
C ILE A 6 -34.94 24.34 6.27
N ALA A 7 -33.62 24.19 6.09
CA ALA A 7 -32.62 24.56 7.09
C ALA A 7 -32.73 26.04 7.51
N ALA A 8 -32.87 26.94 6.53
CA ALA A 8 -33.04 28.37 6.76
C ALA A 8 -34.36 28.70 7.50
N VAL A 9 -35.48 28.06 7.12
CA VAL A 9 -36.78 28.27 7.77
C VAL A 9 -36.77 27.81 9.23
N PHE A 10 -36.11 26.68 9.52
CA PHE A 10 -36.08 26.09 10.86
C PHE A 10 -34.87 26.53 11.70
N PHE A 11 -33.99 27.39 11.18
CA PHE A 11 -32.75 27.83 11.83
C PHE A 11 -31.89 26.66 12.34
N VAL A 12 -31.75 25.62 11.52
CA VAL A 12 -30.91 24.45 11.80
C VAL A 12 -29.88 24.27 10.69
N ALA A 13 -28.79 23.56 10.97
CA ALA A 13 -27.82 23.21 9.93
C ALA A 13 -28.44 22.30 8.86
N VAL A 14 -28.02 22.45 7.60
CA VAL A 14 -28.49 21.61 6.47
C VAL A 14 -28.23 20.12 6.73
N SER A 15 -27.11 19.79 7.39
CA SER A 15 -26.78 18.42 7.81
C SER A 15 -27.84 17.81 8.72
N VAL A 16 -28.43 18.59 9.64
CA VAL A 16 -29.49 18.13 10.54
C VAL A 16 -30.78 17.83 9.76
N VAL A 17 -31.10 18.64 8.75
CA VAL A 17 -32.23 18.38 7.85
C VAL A 17 -32.00 17.09 7.08
N LYS A 18 -30.82 16.93 6.47
CA LYS A 18 -30.43 15.71 5.73
C LYS A 18 -30.53 14.47 6.61
N GLN A 19 -30.01 14.50 7.83
CA GLN A 19 -30.11 13.40 8.79
C GLN A 19 -31.57 13.04 9.11
N ARG A 20 -32.42 14.03 9.40
CA ARG A 20 -33.85 13.78 9.71
C ARG A 20 -34.60 13.20 8.52
N LEU A 21 -34.38 13.73 7.32
CA LEU A 21 -34.95 13.20 6.08
C LEU A 21 -34.48 11.76 5.84
N ARG A 22 -33.21 11.46 6.15
CA ARG A 22 -32.64 10.12 6.01
C ARG A 22 -33.29 9.10 6.95
N LEU A 23 -33.58 9.48 8.20
CA LEU A 23 -34.32 8.63 9.14
C LEU A 23 -35.76 8.37 8.67
N ALA A 24 -36.43 9.40 8.16
CA ALA A 24 -37.79 9.26 7.63
C ALA A 24 -37.86 8.40 6.36
N ALA A 25 -36.74 8.24 5.65
CA ALA A 25 -36.62 7.43 4.45
C ALA A 25 -36.32 5.94 4.70
N VAL A 26 -36.15 5.52 5.96
CA VAL A 26 -36.01 4.10 6.34
C VAL A 26 -37.32 3.34 6.07
N SER A 27 -37.24 2.03 5.83
CA SER A 27 -38.41 1.18 5.56
C SER A 27 -39.54 1.46 6.57
N PRO A 28 -40.79 1.66 6.10
CA PRO A 28 -41.95 1.85 6.97
C PRO A 28 -42.10 0.74 8.03
N ARG A 29 -41.77 -0.51 7.67
CA ARG A 29 -41.82 -1.65 8.59
C ARG A 29 -40.83 -1.50 9.74
N LEU A 30 -39.63 -0.96 9.48
CA LEU A 30 -38.64 -0.70 10.54
C LEU A 30 -39.02 0.51 11.40
N LEU A 31 -39.72 1.50 10.83
CA LEU A 31 -40.27 2.61 11.60
C LEU A 31 -41.37 2.14 12.57
N GLU A 32 -42.20 1.18 12.17
CA GLU A 32 -43.19 0.54 13.06
C GLU A 32 -42.49 -0.20 14.22
N VAL A 33 -41.48 -1.01 13.91
CA VAL A 33 -40.65 -1.71 14.92
C VAL A 33 -40.01 -0.73 15.91
N TYR A 34 -39.53 0.42 15.42
CA TYR A 34 -39.00 1.48 16.27
C TYR A 34 -40.10 2.10 17.14
N ALA A 35 -41.29 2.35 16.60
CA ALA A 35 -42.43 2.87 17.35
C ALA A 35 -42.96 1.91 18.42
N GLU A 36 -42.72 0.61 18.26
CA GLU A 36 -43.04 -0.45 19.22
C GLU A 36 -41.93 -0.67 20.27
N ASP A 37 -40.91 0.19 20.32
CA ASP A 37 -39.74 0.09 21.22
C ASP A 37 -38.92 -1.22 21.06
N GLU A 38 -39.09 -1.96 19.95
CA GLU A 38 -38.29 -3.16 19.63
C GLU A 38 -36.89 -2.82 19.08
N MET A 39 -36.70 -1.58 18.64
CA MET A 39 -35.45 -1.03 18.08
C MET A 39 -35.12 0.31 18.75
N ASN A 40 -33.84 0.56 19.01
CA ASN A 40 -33.40 1.86 19.51
C ASN A 40 -33.01 2.83 18.37
N LEU A 41 -32.81 4.10 18.70
CA LEU A 41 -32.48 5.13 17.70
C LEU A 41 -31.15 4.84 16.98
N ASP A 42 -30.15 4.33 17.70
CA ASP A 42 -28.83 4.04 17.13
C ASP A 42 -28.89 2.93 16.07
N GLN A 43 -29.74 1.92 16.29
CA GLN A 43 -30.01 0.86 15.33
C GLN A 43 -30.77 1.41 14.11
N LEU A 44 -31.78 2.26 14.31
CA LEU A 44 -32.51 2.89 13.23
C LEU A 44 -31.60 3.79 12.36
N MET A 45 -30.72 4.57 13.00
CA MET A 45 -29.69 5.35 12.31
C MET A 45 -28.76 4.46 11.47
N ALA A 46 -28.42 3.26 11.93
CA ALA A 46 -27.62 2.32 11.14
C ALA A 46 -28.35 1.79 9.90
N PHE A 47 -29.66 1.54 9.98
CA PHE A 47 -30.46 1.14 8.81
C PHE A 47 -30.51 2.21 7.73
N SER A 48 -30.35 3.47 8.11
CA SER A 48 -30.36 4.61 7.19
C SER A 48 -29.15 4.66 6.24
N VAL A 49 -28.10 3.83 6.45
CA VAL A 49 -26.94 3.75 5.55
C VAL A 49 -27.34 3.30 4.14
N SER A 50 -28.17 2.26 4.05
CA SER A 50 -28.68 1.77 2.77
C SER A 50 -30.05 2.38 2.46
N PRO A 51 -30.32 2.85 1.23
CA PRO A 51 -31.66 3.28 0.82
C PRO A 51 -32.58 2.09 0.43
N ASP A 52 -32.06 0.88 0.32
CA ASP A 52 -32.82 -0.31 -0.10
C ASP A 52 -33.64 -0.89 1.06
N HIS A 53 -34.95 -0.69 1.00
CA HIS A 53 -35.90 -1.18 2.01
C HIS A 53 -35.95 -2.70 2.11
N GLU A 54 -35.82 -3.42 1.00
CA GLU A 54 -35.86 -4.89 1.02
C GLU A 54 -34.63 -5.43 1.75
N ARG A 55 -33.45 -4.87 1.45
CA ARG A 55 -32.21 -5.22 2.15
C ARG A 55 -32.27 -4.84 3.64
N GLN A 56 -32.81 -3.68 3.99
CA GLN A 56 -33.02 -3.27 5.38
C GLN A 56 -33.87 -4.29 6.15
N GLU A 57 -35.01 -4.70 5.59
CA GLU A 57 -35.90 -5.68 6.22
C GLU A 57 -35.27 -7.06 6.33
N GLN A 58 -34.55 -7.52 5.30
CA GLN A 58 -33.79 -8.77 5.35
C GLN A 58 -32.74 -8.77 6.47
N VAL A 59 -31.99 -7.67 6.61
CA VAL A 59 -31.00 -7.52 7.69
C VAL A 59 -31.69 -7.53 9.05
N TRP A 60 -32.84 -6.86 9.20
CA TRP A 60 -33.59 -6.88 10.45
C TRP A 60 -34.09 -8.27 10.83
N GLU A 61 -34.66 -9.03 9.89
CA GLU A 61 -35.12 -10.40 10.14
C GLU A 61 -33.96 -11.34 10.51
N ALA A 62 -32.79 -11.16 9.89
CA ALA A 62 -31.57 -11.87 10.29
C ALA A 62 -31.10 -11.46 11.70
N LEU A 63 -31.18 -10.17 12.03
CA LEU A 63 -30.79 -9.61 13.32
C LEU A 63 -31.70 -10.08 14.47
N LYS A 64 -33.01 -10.27 14.22
CA LYS A 64 -33.95 -10.82 15.22
C LYS A 64 -33.50 -12.19 15.75
N ARG A 65 -32.81 -12.97 14.92
CA ARG A 65 -32.28 -14.30 15.26
C ARG A 65 -30.87 -14.24 15.88
N SER A 66 -30.22 -13.09 15.85
CA SER A 66 -28.88 -12.85 16.40
C SER A 66 -28.95 -12.35 17.84
N TYR A 67 -27.95 -12.72 18.64
CA TYR A 67 -27.74 -12.13 19.97
C TYR A 67 -27.06 -10.76 19.90
N ASN A 68 -26.32 -10.47 18.83
CA ASN A 68 -25.67 -9.19 18.61
C ASN A 68 -26.55 -8.32 17.69
N LYS A 69 -27.12 -7.26 18.26
CA LYS A 69 -27.96 -6.27 17.58
C LYS A 69 -27.34 -4.88 17.55
N GLU A 70 -26.02 -4.79 17.73
CA GLU A 70 -25.32 -3.51 17.78
C GLU A 70 -25.35 -2.78 16.43
N SER A 71 -25.38 -1.45 16.47
CA SER A 71 -25.46 -0.61 15.26
C SER A 71 -24.33 -0.88 14.27
N TYR A 72 -23.11 -1.16 14.77
CA TYR A 72 -21.98 -1.55 13.93
C TYR A 72 -22.26 -2.82 13.10
N GLN A 73 -22.89 -3.83 13.72
CA GLN A 73 -23.22 -5.08 13.04
C GLN A 73 -24.27 -4.86 11.95
N ILE A 74 -25.27 -4.00 12.20
CA ILE A 74 -26.27 -3.60 11.21
C ILE A 74 -25.61 -2.93 10.01
N ARG A 75 -24.74 -1.92 10.24
CA ARG A 75 -24.00 -1.26 9.15
C ARG A 75 -23.17 -2.25 8.35
N ARG A 76 -22.46 -3.17 9.02
CA ARG A 76 -21.65 -4.21 8.37
C ARG A 76 -22.48 -5.12 7.48
N MET A 77 -23.67 -5.55 7.92
CA MET A 77 -24.55 -6.41 7.13
C MET A 77 -25.18 -5.65 5.94
N LEU A 78 -25.50 -4.38 6.11
CA LEU A 78 -26.06 -3.54 5.04
C LEU A 78 -25.03 -3.18 3.97
N THR A 79 -23.75 -3.07 4.36
CA THR A 79 -22.63 -2.71 3.47
C THR A 79 -21.87 -3.92 2.95
N GLU A 80 -22.35 -5.13 3.23
CA GLU A 80 -21.75 -6.37 2.75
C GLU A 80 -21.78 -6.42 1.21
N GLY A 81 -20.61 -6.64 0.61
CA GLY A 81 -20.43 -6.65 -0.85
C GLY A 81 -20.14 -5.27 -1.46
N ALA A 82 -20.39 -4.18 -0.72
CA ALA A 82 -19.99 -2.84 -1.14
C ALA A 82 -18.49 -2.60 -0.85
N VAL A 83 -17.87 -1.72 -1.64
CA VAL A 83 -16.45 -1.37 -1.49
C VAL A 83 -16.34 -0.03 -0.76
N ARG A 84 -15.49 0.05 0.27
CA ARG A 84 -15.26 1.32 0.98
C ARG A 84 -14.60 2.34 0.04
N ALA A 85 -14.94 3.60 0.20
CA ALA A 85 -14.30 4.69 -0.54
C ALA A 85 -12.80 4.82 -0.24
N SER A 86 -12.34 4.35 0.93
CA SER A 86 -10.92 4.25 1.28
C SER A 86 -10.18 3.06 0.67
N ASP A 87 -10.87 2.17 -0.07
CA ASP A 87 -10.19 1.14 -0.87
C ASP A 87 -9.39 1.85 -1.99
N LYS A 88 -8.13 1.45 -2.18
CA LYS A 88 -7.25 2.01 -3.22
C LYS A 88 -7.89 2.03 -4.62
N ARG A 89 -8.75 1.06 -4.94
CA ARG A 89 -9.46 1.01 -6.22
C ARG A 89 -10.52 2.11 -6.33
N ALA A 90 -11.22 2.38 -5.23
CA ALA A 90 -12.20 3.45 -5.15
C ALA A 90 -11.54 4.83 -5.14
N GLN A 91 -10.36 4.97 -4.53
CA GLN A 91 -9.56 6.19 -4.61
C GLN A 91 -9.04 6.43 -6.04
N TYR A 92 -8.52 5.39 -6.70
CA TYR A 92 -7.98 5.47 -8.06
C TYR A 92 -9.04 5.78 -9.12
N ALA A 93 -10.22 5.14 -9.03
CA ALA A 93 -11.25 5.18 -10.09
C ALA A 93 -12.61 5.69 -9.62
N GLY A 94 -12.66 6.40 -8.49
CA GLY A 94 -13.91 6.86 -7.87
C GLY A 94 -14.69 7.85 -8.73
N GLU A 95 -14.00 8.79 -9.37
CA GLU A 95 -14.61 9.75 -10.28
C GLU A 95 -15.22 9.06 -11.50
N ASP A 96 -14.47 8.14 -12.11
CA ASP A 96 -14.95 7.36 -13.26
C ASP A 96 -16.14 6.47 -12.87
N TYR A 97 -16.17 5.93 -11.64
CA TYR A 97 -17.31 5.17 -11.10
C TYR A 97 -18.56 6.05 -10.98
N ILE A 98 -18.42 7.27 -10.44
CA ILE A 98 -19.52 8.23 -10.33
C ILE A 98 -20.00 8.65 -11.72
N ALA A 99 -19.07 8.94 -12.64
CA ALA A 99 -19.38 9.30 -14.03
C ALA A 99 -20.12 8.17 -14.78
N ALA A 100 -19.83 6.91 -14.44
CA ALA A 100 -20.54 5.74 -14.96
C ALA A 100 -21.91 5.50 -14.28
N GLY A 101 -22.35 6.39 -13.37
CA GLY A 101 -23.62 6.29 -12.65
C GLY A 101 -23.58 5.36 -11.44
N GLY A 102 -22.39 5.05 -10.93
CA GLY A 102 -22.21 4.18 -9.78
C GLY A 102 -22.77 4.78 -8.48
N PRO A 103 -23.67 4.08 -7.77
CA PRO A 103 -24.25 4.61 -6.55
C PRO A 103 -23.28 4.53 -5.36
N ILE A 104 -23.27 5.58 -4.53
CA ILE A 104 -22.49 5.67 -3.30
C ILE A 104 -23.46 5.78 -2.10
N MET A 105 -23.30 4.90 -1.13
CA MET A 105 -23.96 5.00 0.18
C MET A 105 -23.13 5.86 1.10
N ARG A 106 -23.78 6.76 1.84
CA ARG A 106 -23.16 7.59 2.86
C ARG A 106 -23.82 7.36 4.21
N ASP A 107 -23.02 7.26 5.26
CA ASP A 107 -23.51 7.33 6.63
C ASP A 107 -23.52 8.79 7.07
N LEU A 108 -24.71 9.32 7.34
CA LEU A 108 -24.85 10.72 7.77
C LEU A 108 -24.73 10.88 9.29
N PHE A 109 -24.64 9.77 10.03
CA PHE A 109 -24.64 9.76 11.50
C PHE A 109 -23.27 9.43 12.10
N GLN A 110 -22.34 8.94 11.30
CA GLN A 110 -20.96 8.65 11.69
C GLN A 110 -20.00 9.03 10.56
N GLN A 111 -18.73 9.27 10.90
CA GLN A 111 -17.68 9.44 9.89
C GLN A 111 -17.53 8.14 9.09
N ASP A 112 -17.63 8.25 7.76
CA ASP A 112 -17.65 7.10 6.84
C ASP A 112 -16.49 7.07 5.84
N ASP A 113 -15.53 7.98 5.98
CA ASP A 113 -14.33 8.11 5.13
C ASP A 113 -14.62 8.07 3.62
N GLY A 114 -15.74 8.66 3.19
CA GLY A 114 -16.13 8.64 1.78
C GLY A 114 -17.29 7.69 1.45
N GLY A 115 -17.71 6.87 2.41
CA GLY A 115 -18.84 5.95 2.28
C GLY A 115 -18.51 4.64 1.56
N TRP A 116 -19.52 4.06 0.89
CA TRP A 116 -19.42 2.77 0.23
C TRP A 116 -19.97 2.80 -1.19
N LEU A 117 -19.18 2.30 -2.14
CA LEU A 117 -19.56 2.06 -3.53
C LEU A 117 -20.34 0.75 -3.58
N GLN A 118 -21.64 0.81 -3.91
CA GLN A 118 -22.52 -0.37 -3.84
C GLN A 118 -22.21 -1.40 -4.94
N ASP A 119 -21.82 -0.93 -6.12
CA ASP A 119 -21.59 -1.81 -7.27
C ASP A 119 -20.09 -2.13 -7.42
N ALA A 120 -19.66 -3.21 -6.73
CA ALA A 120 -18.30 -3.71 -6.82
C ALA A 120 -17.93 -4.18 -8.24
N GLY A 121 -18.90 -4.63 -9.04
CA GLY A 121 -18.68 -5.10 -10.41
C GLY A 121 -18.42 -3.93 -11.36
N LEU A 122 -19.21 -2.86 -11.25
CA LEU A 122 -18.97 -1.60 -11.96
C LEU A 122 -17.62 -1.01 -11.58
N LEU A 123 -17.27 -0.98 -10.28
CA LEU A 123 -15.95 -0.50 -9.85
C LEU A 123 -14.83 -1.33 -10.49
N ALA A 124 -14.91 -2.66 -10.47
CA ALA A 124 -13.90 -3.52 -11.08
C ALA A 124 -13.74 -3.26 -12.59
N ARG A 125 -14.84 -3.05 -13.31
CA ARG A 125 -14.83 -2.71 -14.73
C ARG A 125 -14.14 -1.36 -14.98
N VAL A 126 -14.54 -0.34 -14.25
CA VAL A 126 -14.02 1.03 -14.44
C VAL A 126 -12.53 1.10 -14.07
N VAL A 127 -12.11 0.41 -13.01
CA VAL A 127 -10.69 0.29 -12.63
C VAL A 127 -9.87 -0.36 -13.75
N ALA A 128 -10.37 -1.46 -14.33
CA ALA A 128 -9.69 -2.13 -15.43
C ALA A 128 -9.59 -1.23 -16.68
N GLU A 129 -10.69 -0.55 -17.04
CA GLU A 129 -10.70 0.39 -18.16
C GLU A 129 -9.73 1.56 -17.96
N LYS A 130 -9.65 2.10 -16.74
CA LYS A 130 -8.72 3.19 -16.41
C LYS A 130 -7.26 2.73 -16.44
N LEU A 131 -6.96 1.59 -15.82
CA LEU A 131 -5.61 1.00 -15.83
C LEU A 131 -5.14 0.68 -17.26
N GLU A 132 -6.00 0.17 -18.14
CA GLU A 132 -5.66 -0.07 -19.54
C GLU A 132 -5.37 1.23 -20.29
N ARG A 133 -6.16 2.29 -20.02
CA ARG A 133 -5.95 3.61 -20.63
C ARG A 133 -4.61 4.21 -20.23
N ASP A 134 -4.24 4.08 -18.95
CA ASP A 134 -2.94 4.53 -18.44
C ASP A 134 -1.79 3.65 -18.99
N ALA A 135 -2.03 2.35 -19.14
CA ALA A 135 -1.06 1.43 -19.74
C ALA A 135 -0.84 1.69 -21.23
N ASP A 136 -1.84 2.13 -21.98
CA ASP A 136 -1.68 2.49 -23.40
C ASP A 136 -0.71 3.65 -23.60
N ALA A 137 -0.69 4.62 -22.69
CA ALA A 137 0.30 5.71 -22.70
C ALA A 137 1.72 5.15 -22.56
N LEU A 138 1.91 4.12 -21.72
CA LEU A 138 3.19 3.45 -21.53
C LEU A 138 3.55 2.57 -22.73
N ARG A 139 2.59 1.84 -23.32
CA ARG A 139 2.84 1.06 -24.54
C ARG A 139 3.31 1.94 -25.69
N ALA A 140 2.81 3.17 -25.78
CA ALA A 140 3.28 4.15 -26.75
C ALA A 140 4.74 4.61 -26.53
N GLU A 141 5.30 4.44 -25.32
CA GLU A 141 6.74 4.68 -25.05
C GLU A 141 7.64 3.59 -25.69
N GLY A 142 7.08 2.43 -26.08
CA GLY A 142 7.79 1.39 -26.83
C GLY A 142 8.31 0.21 -26.00
N TRP A 143 7.87 0.06 -24.75
CA TRP A 143 8.27 -1.05 -23.88
C TRP A 143 7.92 -2.42 -24.50
N LYS A 144 8.80 -3.41 -24.30
CA LYS A 144 8.61 -4.76 -24.87
C LYS A 144 7.30 -5.41 -24.44
N TRP A 145 6.94 -5.23 -23.17
CA TRP A 145 5.68 -5.68 -22.60
C TRP A 145 5.23 -4.72 -21.51
N VAL A 146 3.92 -4.63 -21.33
CA VAL A 146 3.28 -3.88 -20.25
C VAL A 146 2.28 -4.80 -19.58
N GLU A 147 2.49 -5.07 -18.31
CA GLU A 147 1.63 -5.93 -17.50
C GLU A 147 0.81 -5.06 -16.54
N VAL A 148 -0.50 -5.28 -16.54
CA VAL A 148 -1.47 -4.41 -15.88
C VAL A 148 -2.30 -5.23 -14.92
N ALA A 149 -2.30 -4.86 -13.65
CA ALA A 149 -3.15 -5.47 -12.64
C ALA A 149 -3.39 -4.49 -11.49
N PRO A 150 -4.59 -4.47 -10.86
CA PRO A 150 -4.82 -3.64 -9.67
C PRO A 150 -3.83 -3.92 -8.54
N GLU A 151 -3.37 -5.17 -8.42
CA GLU A 151 -2.32 -5.58 -7.50
C GLU A 151 -1.59 -6.81 -8.05
N PHE A 152 -0.27 -6.84 -7.85
CA PHE A 152 0.55 -7.99 -8.18
C PHE A 152 0.86 -8.82 -6.93
N PRO A 153 0.90 -10.16 -7.04
CA PRO A 153 1.35 -11.01 -5.95
C PRO A 153 2.77 -10.67 -5.48
N TYR A 154 3.05 -11.00 -4.23
CA TYR A 154 4.41 -10.92 -3.70
C TYR A 154 5.37 -11.74 -4.57
N GLY A 155 6.51 -11.14 -4.93
CA GLY A 155 7.53 -11.80 -5.73
C GLY A 155 7.27 -11.85 -7.24
N HIS A 156 6.29 -11.12 -7.78
CA HIS A 156 6.04 -11.06 -9.23
C HIS A 156 7.25 -10.58 -10.07
N ILE A 157 8.19 -9.87 -9.45
CA ILE A 157 9.47 -9.44 -10.05
C ILE A 157 10.61 -10.45 -9.88
N TYR A 158 10.40 -11.57 -9.21
CA TYR A 158 11.47 -12.55 -8.95
C TYR A 158 11.99 -13.19 -10.24
N GLY A 159 13.31 -13.29 -10.32
CA GLY A 159 13.99 -13.80 -11.52
C GLY A 159 14.10 -12.78 -12.65
N MET A 160 13.58 -11.55 -12.50
CA MET A 160 13.72 -10.50 -13.50
C MET A 160 14.93 -9.61 -13.18
N ARG A 161 15.66 -9.20 -14.23
CA ARG A 161 16.75 -8.22 -14.09
C ARG A 161 16.17 -6.81 -14.15
N ARG A 162 16.52 -5.98 -13.16
CA ARG A 162 16.10 -4.58 -13.11
C ARG A 162 17.13 -3.67 -13.77
N ILE A 163 16.69 -2.86 -14.74
CA ILE A 163 17.44 -1.78 -15.35
C ILE A 163 17.22 -0.51 -14.50
N PRO A 164 18.27 0.11 -13.93
CA PRO A 164 18.14 1.37 -13.24
C PRO A 164 17.90 2.48 -14.27
N GLY A 165 16.76 3.16 -14.19
CA GLY A 165 16.52 4.32 -15.03
C GLY A 165 17.34 5.52 -14.56
N THR A 166 17.75 6.39 -15.49
CA THR A 166 18.56 7.58 -15.20
C THR A 166 17.65 8.79 -14.99
N ARG A 167 17.72 9.42 -13.81
CA ARG A 167 17.04 10.70 -13.58
C ARG A 167 17.86 11.83 -14.18
N ARG A 168 17.28 12.59 -15.11
CA ARG A 168 17.93 13.78 -15.66
C ARG A 168 18.08 14.83 -14.55
N PRO A 169 19.27 15.44 -14.36
CA PRO A 169 19.40 16.57 -13.46
C PRO A 169 18.48 17.72 -13.90
N LEU A 170 17.98 18.50 -12.95
CA LEU A 170 17.25 19.74 -13.24
C LEU A 170 18.15 20.69 -14.03
N THR A 171 17.59 21.36 -15.04
CA THR A 171 18.29 22.43 -15.75
C THR A 171 18.42 23.67 -14.86
N GLY A 172 19.32 24.60 -15.19
CA GLY A 172 19.45 25.84 -14.42
C GLY A 172 18.16 26.67 -14.38
N GLU A 173 17.36 26.62 -15.45
CA GLU A 173 16.05 27.28 -15.52
C GLU A 173 15.02 26.60 -14.60
N GLU A 174 14.97 25.27 -14.58
CA GLU A 174 14.07 24.51 -13.71
C GLU A 174 14.45 24.67 -12.24
N ILE A 175 15.74 24.74 -11.92
CA ILE A 175 16.22 25.04 -10.56
C ILE A 175 15.75 26.44 -10.16
N ALA A 176 15.93 27.44 -11.04
CA ALA A 176 15.47 28.80 -10.76
C ALA A 176 13.94 28.89 -10.57
N GLN A 177 13.16 28.10 -11.31
CA GLN A 177 11.71 27.99 -11.13
C GLN A 177 11.34 27.38 -9.78
N VAL A 178 11.96 26.25 -9.41
CA VAL A 178 11.72 25.61 -8.09
C VAL A 178 12.06 26.57 -6.95
N GLU A 179 13.17 27.30 -7.06
CA GLU A 179 13.56 28.28 -6.04
C GLU A 179 12.60 29.49 -5.99
N ALA A 180 12.11 29.96 -7.14
CA ALA A 180 11.09 31.01 -7.18
C ALA A 180 9.77 30.55 -6.53
N PHE A 181 9.33 29.33 -6.81
CA PHE A 181 8.16 28.72 -6.21
C PHE A 181 8.30 28.54 -4.69
N ARG A 182 9.47 28.11 -4.22
CA ARG A 182 9.75 28.02 -2.78
C ARG A 182 9.73 29.38 -2.09
N ALA A 183 10.30 30.40 -2.72
CA ALA A 183 10.27 31.76 -2.17
C ALA A 183 8.84 32.32 -2.12
N GLU A 184 8.00 32.02 -3.12
CA GLU A 184 6.59 32.39 -3.10
C GLU A 184 5.84 31.66 -1.97
N ALA A 185 6.07 30.35 -1.79
CA ALA A 185 5.47 29.58 -0.69
C ALA A 185 5.89 30.13 0.69
N GLU A 186 7.18 30.41 0.89
CA GLU A 186 7.68 31.01 2.14
C GLU A 186 7.00 32.35 2.43
N GLN A 187 6.85 33.21 1.42
CA GLN A 187 6.14 34.48 1.57
C GLN A 187 4.66 34.27 1.95
N LEU A 188 3.96 33.33 1.30
CA LEU A 188 2.57 33.02 1.61
C LEU A 188 2.41 32.44 3.02
N GLU A 189 3.34 31.59 3.46
CA GLU A 189 3.37 31.06 4.82
C GLU A 189 3.62 32.16 5.86
N GLU A 190 4.52 33.11 5.60
CA GLU A 190 4.76 34.27 6.47
C GLU A 190 3.52 35.19 6.57
N GLU A 191 2.88 35.47 5.44
CA GLU A 191 1.64 36.25 5.38
C GLU A 191 0.50 35.55 6.13
N ALA A 192 0.38 34.23 5.97
CA ALA A 192 -0.57 33.41 6.70
C ALA A 192 -0.29 33.38 8.21
N ALA A 193 0.99 33.30 8.62
CA ALA A 193 1.39 33.32 10.03
C ALA A 193 1.19 34.69 10.71
N ALA A 194 1.24 35.78 9.93
CA ALA A 194 0.96 37.12 10.41
C ALA A 194 -0.54 37.45 10.48
N ALA A 195 -1.38 36.68 9.78
CA ALA A 195 -2.82 36.82 9.81
C ALA A 195 -3.45 35.99 10.95
N ASP A 196 -4.56 36.49 11.50
CA ASP A 196 -5.33 35.75 12.52
C ASP A 196 -6.10 34.54 11.91
N GLU A 197 -6.34 34.55 10.59
CA GLU A 197 -6.96 33.49 9.81
C GLU A 197 -6.24 33.33 8.46
N VAL A 198 -5.96 32.09 8.06
CA VAL A 198 -5.40 31.79 6.73
C VAL A 198 -6.52 31.90 5.69
N SER A 199 -6.25 32.60 4.60
CA SER A 199 -7.20 32.72 3.49
C SER A 199 -7.24 31.41 2.69
N ASP A 200 -8.44 30.93 2.34
CA ASP A 200 -8.64 29.77 1.45
C ASP A 200 -7.85 29.92 0.13
N ASP A 201 -7.68 31.15 -0.36
CA ASP A 201 -6.91 31.45 -1.57
C ASP A 201 -5.39 31.21 -1.38
N ALA A 202 -4.87 31.48 -0.18
CA ALA A 202 -3.45 31.25 0.13
C ALA A 202 -3.15 29.75 0.26
N ASP A 203 -4.04 29.01 0.92
CA ASP A 203 -3.95 27.54 1.01
C ASP A 203 -4.03 26.88 -0.37
N ALA A 204 -4.94 27.35 -1.24
CA ALA A 204 -5.07 26.86 -2.60
C ALA A 204 -3.80 27.13 -3.44
N ARG A 205 -3.18 28.31 -3.27
CA ARG A 205 -1.94 28.65 -3.98
C ARG A 205 -0.76 27.84 -3.48
N LEU A 206 -0.64 27.60 -2.17
CA LEU A 206 0.39 26.72 -1.61
C LEU A 206 0.29 25.29 -2.16
N ALA A 207 -0.92 24.75 -2.26
CA ALA A 207 -1.14 23.43 -2.85
C ALA A 207 -0.78 23.38 -4.35
N GLU A 208 -1.06 24.45 -5.11
CA GLU A 208 -0.65 24.57 -6.52
C GLU A 208 0.87 24.62 -6.66
N ILE A 209 1.55 25.41 -5.83
CA ILE A 209 3.01 25.52 -5.80
C ILE A 209 3.66 24.17 -5.50
N GLU A 210 3.15 23.44 -4.50
CA GLU A 210 3.64 22.10 -4.17
C GLU A 210 3.53 21.16 -5.37
N ALA A 211 2.38 21.18 -6.07
CA ALA A 211 2.16 20.38 -7.27
C ALA A 211 3.11 20.76 -8.42
N GLU A 212 3.41 22.06 -8.60
CA GLU A 212 4.35 22.53 -9.62
C GLU A 212 5.81 22.10 -9.31
N ILE A 213 6.23 22.18 -8.04
CA ILE A 213 7.55 21.71 -7.60
C ILE A 213 7.66 20.19 -7.78
N ASP A 214 6.63 19.43 -7.41
CA ASP A 214 6.59 17.98 -7.58
C ASP A 214 6.65 17.58 -9.06
N ALA A 215 5.95 18.28 -9.94
CA ALA A 215 6.01 18.05 -11.38
C ALA A 215 7.43 18.22 -11.95
N LEU A 216 8.21 19.16 -11.42
CA LEU A 216 9.60 19.40 -11.83
C LEU A 216 10.58 18.39 -11.21
N THR A 217 10.34 17.96 -9.97
CA THR A 217 11.31 17.16 -9.20
C THR A 217 11.07 15.65 -9.30
N GLN A 218 9.81 15.21 -9.39
CA GLN A 218 9.42 13.79 -9.43
C GLN A 218 9.25 13.24 -10.85
N ARG A 219 10.02 13.76 -11.81
CA ARG A 219 9.95 13.33 -13.21
C ARG A 219 10.32 11.84 -13.37
N PRO A 220 9.66 11.11 -14.30
CA PRO A 220 10.00 9.74 -14.59
C PRO A 220 11.47 9.57 -14.99
N PRO A 221 12.12 8.48 -14.59
CA PRO A 221 13.47 8.19 -15.04
C PRO A 221 13.48 7.92 -16.56
N VAL A 222 14.57 8.31 -17.21
CA VAL A 222 14.80 8.11 -18.64
C VAL A 222 15.58 6.81 -18.84
N TYR A 223 15.23 6.08 -19.90
CA TYR A 223 15.85 4.82 -20.30
C TYR A 223 16.38 4.95 -21.72
N ASP A 224 17.43 4.19 -22.04
CA ASP A 224 17.90 4.10 -23.42
C ASP A 224 16.81 3.39 -24.27
N PRO A 225 16.48 3.87 -25.48
CA PRO A 225 15.57 3.17 -26.39
C PRO A 225 15.89 1.68 -26.58
N ALA A 226 17.17 1.29 -26.55
CA ALA A 226 17.58 -0.11 -26.62
C ALA A 226 17.19 -0.92 -25.37
N GLU A 227 17.21 -0.29 -24.19
CA GLU A 227 16.77 -0.88 -22.92
C GLU A 227 15.24 -1.00 -22.88
N ILE A 228 14.51 0.01 -23.36
CA ILE A 228 13.05 -0.01 -23.46
C ILE A 228 12.58 -1.17 -24.35
N ALA A 229 13.28 -1.44 -25.44
CA ALA A 229 12.93 -2.53 -26.37
C ALA A 229 13.11 -3.95 -25.79
N MET A 230 13.86 -4.11 -24.69
CA MET A 230 14.07 -5.40 -24.02
C MET A 230 13.37 -5.51 -22.65
N ALA A 231 13.07 -4.38 -22.02
CA ALA A 231 12.43 -4.33 -20.71
C ALA A 231 10.92 -4.12 -20.83
N GLY A 232 10.22 -4.37 -19.73
CA GLY A 232 8.82 -4.08 -19.57
C GLY A 232 8.50 -3.33 -18.29
N VAL A 233 7.20 -3.11 -18.14
CA VAL A 233 6.62 -2.22 -17.12
C VAL A 233 5.45 -2.93 -16.44
N PHE A 234 5.42 -2.82 -15.11
CA PHE A 234 4.26 -3.17 -14.31
C PHE A 234 3.45 -1.92 -14.00
N VAL A 235 2.14 -2.00 -14.18
CA VAL A 235 1.18 -0.95 -13.87
C VAL A 235 0.20 -1.47 -12.84
N SER A 236 0.21 -0.86 -11.66
CA SER A 236 -0.68 -1.23 -10.56
C SER A 236 -1.18 -0.01 -9.78
N ILE A 237 -2.01 -0.26 -8.77
CA ILE A 237 -2.47 0.77 -7.85
C ILE A 237 -1.71 0.62 -6.53
N ASP A 238 -1.14 1.71 -6.02
CA ASP A 238 -0.47 1.70 -4.72
C ASP A 238 -1.46 1.68 -3.54
N GLY A 239 -0.93 1.70 -2.31
CA GLY A 239 -1.75 1.68 -1.10
C GLY A 239 -2.60 2.93 -0.88
N ASN A 240 -2.29 4.03 -1.56
CA ASN A 240 -2.96 5.32 -1.45
C ASN A 240 -3.92 5.58 -2.62
N GLY A 241 -4.12 4.59 -3.50
CA GLY A 241 -4.98 4.73 -4.67
C GLY A 241 -4.36 5.50 -5.84
N ALA A 242 -3.04 5.75 -5.82
CA ALA A 242 -2.33 6.37 -6.93
C ALA A 242 -1.81 5.32 -7.93
N LEU A 243 -1.61 5.76 -9.17
CA LEU A 243 -1.02 4.92 -10.21
C LEU A 243 0.45 4.64 -9.87
N ARG A 244 0.79 3.36 -9.71
CA ARG A 244 2.16 2.88 -9.53
C ARG A 244 2.67 2.28 -10.83
N VAL A 245 3.72 2.88 -11.37
CA VAL A 245 4.36 2.41 -12.60
C VAL A 245 5.80 1.98 -12.31
N GLU A 246 6.07 0.68 -12.36
CA GLU A 246 7.39 0.11 -12.12
C GLU A 246 8.05 -0.29 -13.44
N ARG A 247 8.99 0.53 -13.90
CA ARG A 247 9.67 0.40 -15.20
C ARG A 247 11.01 -0.35 -15.10
N GLY A 248 11.44 -0.93 -16.21
CA GLY A 248 12.80 -1.44 -16.38
C GLY A 248 12.99 -2.89 -15.94
N TYR A 249 11.99 -3.77 -16.11
CA TYR A 249 12.14 -5.19 -15.79
C TYR A 249 12.38 -6.02 -17.05
N VAL A 250 13.47 -6.77 -17.09
CA VAL A 250 13.79 -7.69 -18.19
C VAL A 250 13.46 -9.11 -17.72
N ARG A 251 12.61 -9.80 -18.45
CA ARG A 251 12.32 -11.23 -18.20
C ARG A 251 13.51 -12.07 -18.65
N PRO A 252 13.78 -13.24 -18.03
CA PRO A 252 14.87 -14.12 -18.46
C PRO A 252 14.84 -14.49 -19.95
N GLU A 253 13.65 -14.65 -20.51
CA GLU A 253 13.41 -14.93 -21.94
C GLU A 253 13.75 -13.76 -22.86
N ASP A 254 13.86 -12.55 -22.31
CA ASP A 254 14.10 -11.31 -23.03
C ASP A 254 15.55 -10.82 -22.91
N GLU A 255 16.41 -11.57 -22.22
CA GLU A 255 17.83 -11.23 -22.12
C GLU A 255 18.54 -11.37 -23.47
N PRO A 256 19.37 -10.38 -23.85
CA PRO A 256 20.16 -10.53 -25.06
C PRO A 256 21.08 -11.75 -24.90
N PRO A 257 21.23 -12.59 -25.94
CA PRO A 257 22.16 -13.71 -25.87
C PRO A 257 23.54 -13.17 -25.51
N VAL A 258 24.17 -13.77 -24.51
CA VAL A 258 25.57 -13.46 -24.15
C VAL A 258 26.41 -13.86 -25.35
N VAL A 259 26.78 -12.88 -26.17
CA VAL A 259 27.82 -13.07 -27.17
C VAL A 259 29.11 -13.04 -26.38
N GLU A 260 29.61 -14.22 -26.00
CA GLU A 260 31.02 -14.34 -25.65
C GLU A 260 31.77 -13.96 -26.93
N GLU A 261 32.26 -12.71 -27.00
CA GLU A 261 33.35 -12.37 -27.90
C GLU A 261 34.53 -13.24 -27.46
N ALA A 262 34.62 -14.43 -28.07
CA ALA A 262 35.76 -15.30 -27.99
C ALA A 262 36.96 -14.50 -28.48
N ASP A 263 37.76 -14.03 -27.53
CA ASP A 263 39.10 -13.50 -27.76
C ASP A 263 39.99 -14.65 -28.26
N GLU A 264 39.79 -15.04 -29.52
CA GLU A 264 40.70 -15.89 -30.29
C GLU A 264 41.94 -15.08 -30.66
N LEU A 265 42.86 -14.93 -29.70
CA LEU A 265 44.28 -14.75 -29.99
C LEU A 265 45.08 -15.72 -29.13
N GLY A 266 45.19 -16.95 -29.64
CA GLY A 266 46.05 -17.97 -29.09
C GLY A 266 47.53 -17.57 -29.14
N LEU A 267 48.29 -18.11 -28.20
CA LEU A 267 49.67 -18.50 -28.44
C LEU A 267 49.99 -19.73 -27.57
N ALA A 268 50.50 -20.74 -28.26
CA ALA A 268 50.76 -22.08 -27.77
C ALA A 268 51.99 -22.15 -26.83
N GLY A 269 51.86 -23.02 -25.82
CA GLY A 269 52.76 -24.13 -25.52
C GLY A 269 54.24 -23.85 -25.20
N GLU A 270 54.64 -24.22 -23.98
CA GLU A 270 55.72 -25.19 -23.73
C GLU A 270 55.69 -25.67 -22.27
N GLY A 271 55.79 -26.98 -22.06
CA GLY A 271 55.74 -27.61 -20.75
C GLY A 271 57.12 -27.93 -20.18
N SER A 272 57.20 -28.05 -18.84
CA SER A 272 58.18 -28.90 -18.16
C SER A 272 57.76 -29.20 -16.71
N GLY A 273 57.48 -30.48 -16.45
CA GLY A 273 57.87 -31.29 -15.28
C GLY A 273 57.81 -30.74 -13.85
N ILE A 274 56.79 -31.21 -13.10
CA ILE A 274 56.78 -31.79 -11.74
C ILE A 274 57.87 -31.37 -10.74
N ALA A 275 57.46 -30.78 -9.63
CA ALA A 275 57.82 -31.21 -8.26
C ALA A 275 56.78 -30.69 -7.25
N ASP A 276 56.23 -31.61 -6.44
CA ASP A 276 55.43 -31.33 -5.25
C ASP A 276 56.21 -30.45 -4.26
N ASP A 277 55.56 -29.43 -3.68
CA ASP A 277 55.82 -29.01 -2.30
C ASP A 277 54.60 -28.29 -1.74
N ASP A 278 54.12 -28.79 -0.60
CA ASP A 278 53.08 -28.23 0.25
C ASP A 278 53.52 -26.84 0.75
N SER A 279 52.74 -25.80 0.48
CA SER A 279 52.59 -24.68 1.41
C SER A 279 51.50 -23.70 0.97
N ASP A 280 50.49 -23.58 1.81
CA ASP A 280 49.47 -22.55 1.81
C ASP A 280 50.07 -21.23 2.33
N PRO A 281 49.81 -20.08 1.66
CA PRO A 281 49.72 -18.84 2.41
C PRO A 281 48.56 -17.92 1.97
N ALA A 282 47.69 -17.65 2.95
CA ALA A 282 47.22 -16.34 3.42
C ALA A 282 46.80 -15.27 2.39
N MET A 283 45.53 -14.84 2.50
CA MET A 283 45.04 -13.53 2.05
C MET A 283 44.43 -12.74 3.24
N PRO A 284 44.44 -11.39 3.20
CA PRO A 284 44.56 -10.54 4.38
C PRO A 284 43.23 -9.97 4.89
N GLU A 285 43.20 -9.70 6.20
CA GLU A 285 42.11 -9.05 6.93
C GLU A 285 41.99 -7.55 6.63
N SER A 286 40.80 -7.09 6.27
CA SER A 286 40.42 -5.68 6.20
C SER A 286 39.57 -5.26 7.40
N ARG A 287 40.21 -4.48 8.28
CA ARG A 287 39.72 -3.66 9.40
C ARG A 287 38.26 -3.18 9.34
N ILE A 288 37.52 -3.42 10.43
CA ILE A 288 36.37 -2.61 10.85
C ILE A 288 36.80 -1.70 12.00
N ILE A 289 36.59 -0.39 11.84
CA ILE A 289 36.87 0.66 12.80
C ILE A 289 35.61 0.84 13.66
N VAL A 290 35.70 0.59 14.97
CA VAL A 290 34.65 0.94 15.93
C VAL A 290 35.07 2.19 16.67
N ALA A 291 34.30 3.27 16.49
CA ALA A 291 34.49 4.55 17.13
C ALA A 291 34.19 4.46 18.64
N HIS A 292 35.09 5.07 19.41
CA HIS A 292 35.06 5.19 20.85
C HIS A 292 34.19 6.39 21.25
N VAL A 293 33.17 6.18 22.09
CA VAL A 293 32.46 7.26 22.77
C VAL A 293 32.40 6.98 24.27
N GLY A 294 33.07 7.84 25.02
CA GLY A 294 32.54 8.41 26.26
C GLY A 294 32.56 7.55 27.52
N ASP A 295 33.64 7.71 28.27
CA ASP A 295 33.78 7.46 29.71
C ASP A 295 32.65 8.11 30.55
N ALA A 296 32.04 7.34 31.44
CA ALA A 296 31.41 7.84 32.68
C ALA A 296 31.10 6.68 33.66
N ALA A 297 31.98 6.57 34.66
CA ALA A 297 31.73 6.17 36.05
C ALA A 297 31.17 4.76 36.35
N GLU A 298 32.03 3.91 36.90
CA GLU A 298 31.65 2.76 37.74
C GLU A 298 30.88 3.23 38.99
N PRO A 299 29.96 2.37 39.48
CA PRO A 299 30.11 1.98 40.88
C PRO A 299 30.05 0.45 41.07
N GLU A 300 31.03 0.00 41.84
CA GLU A 300 30.98 -1.01 42.89
C GLU A 300 30.40 -2.40 42.55
N VAL A 301 31.32 -3.36 42.53
CA VAL A 301 31.08 -4.79 42.52
C VAL A 301 30.68 -5.22 43.93
N GLU A 302 29.41 -5.56 44.14
CA GLU A 302 29.01 -6.46 45.22
C GLU A 302 28.93 -7.89 44.67
N GLU A 303 29.61 -8.79 45.37
CA GLU A 303 29.61 -10.24 45.14
C GLU A 303 28.21 -10.79 45.41
N GLU A 304 27.49 -11.22 44.37
CA GLU A 304 26.41 -12.18 44.50
C GLU A 304 26.75 -13.46 43.73
N ASP A 305 27.04 -14.51 44.50
CA ASP A 305 27.05 -15.90 44.09
C ASP A 305 25.72 -16.28 43.42
N GLY A 306 25.71 -16.27 42.10
CA GLY A 306 24.62 -16.77 41.27
C GLY A 306 24.95 -16.58 39.80
N ILE A 307 24.82 -17.64 39.00
CA ILE A 307 24.90 -17.51 37.53
C ILE A 307 23.82 -16.49 37.13
N LYS A 308 24.24 -15.28 36.74
CA LYS A 308 23.31 -14.26 36.24
C LYS A 308 22.51 -14.89 35.09
N PRO A 309 21.17 -14.86 35.13
CA PRO A 309 20.37 -15.39 34.03
C PRO A 309 20.80 -14.69 32.73
N LEU A 310 20.92 -15.48 31.66
CA LEU A 310 21.32 -14.97 30.36
C LEU A 310 20.37 -13.80 29.99
N PRO A 311 20.90 -12.67 29.48
CA PRO A 311 20.06 -11.54 29.08
C PRO A 311 18.96 -11.96 28.10
N ASP A 312 17.73 -11.47 28.29
CA ASP A 312 16.57 -11.85 27.46
C ASP A 312 16.80 -11.66 25.96
N ARG A 313 17.56 -10.62 25.61
CA ARG A 313 17.97 -10.34 24.23
C ARG A 313 18.87 -11.44 23.66
N LEU A 314 19.82 -11.93 24.46
CA LEU A 314 20.71 -13.02 24.06
C LEU A 314 19.94 -14.34 23.92
N LEU A 315 18.96 -14.58 24.79
CA LEU A 315 18.07 -15.73 24.69
C LEU A 315 17.20 -15.69 23.43
N THR A 316 16.68 -14.52 23.06
CA THR A 316 15.89 -14.36 21.82
C THR A 316 16.75 -14.56 20.58
N GLU A 317 17.95 -13.97 20.55
CA GLU A 317 18.90 -14.15 19.44
C GLU A 317 19.34 -15.62 19.31
N LEU A 318 19.73 -16.28 20.41
CA LEU A 318 20.09 -17.71 20.39
C LEU A 318 18.92 -18.61 19.98
N THR A 319 17.69 -18.26 20.38
CA THR A 319 16.49 -19.01 19.96
C THR A 319 16.22 -18.84 18.47
N ALA A 320 16.42 -17.64 17.93
CA ALA A 320 16.31 -17.38 16.50
C ALA A 320 17.36 -18.18 15.70
N TYR A 321 18.64 -18.11 16.08
CA TYR A 321 19.71 -18.85 15.43
C TYR A 321 19.52 -20.37 15.54
N ARG A 322 19.11 -20.88 16.70
CA ARG A 322 18.80 -22.31 16.87
C ARG A 322 17.66 -22.75 15.97
N THR A 323 16.61 -21.94 15.83
CA THR A 323 15.48 -22.25 14.95
C THR A 323 15.90 -22.28 13.48
N LEU A 324 16.75 -21.35 13.07
CA LEU A 324 17.27 -21.25 11.72
C LEU A 324 18.18 -22.45 11.38
N ALA A 325 19.12 -22.77 12.28
CA ALA A 325 20.01 -23.91 12.15
C ALA A 325 19.25 -25.25 12.11
N LEU A 326 18.19 -25.41 12.92
CA LEU A 326 17.35 -26.61 12.88
C LEU A 326 16.54 -26.72 11.58
N ARG A 327 16.07 -25.60 11.03
CA ARG A 327 15.38 -25.59 9.72
C ARG A 327 16.32 -25.97 8.58
N GLU A 328 17.54 -25.45 8.61
CA GLU A 328 18.57 -25.78 7.62
C GLU A 328 18.99 -27.26 7.73
N ALA A 329 19.29 -27.75 8.93
CA ALA A 329 19.63 -29.15 9.16
C ALA A 329 18.50 -30.10 8.72
N LEU A 330 17.24 -29.74 9.01
CA LEU A 330 16.08 -30.53 8.57
C LEU A 330 15.89 -30.47 7.04
N GLY A 331 16.16 -29.33 6.41
CA GLY A 331 16.11 -29.16 4.95
C GLY A 331 17.16 -29.98 4.22
N ASN A 332 18.33 -30.17 4.82
CA ASN A 332 19.43 -30.97 4.27
C ASN A 332 19.20 -32.49 4.43
N GLU A 333 18.24 -32.92 5.27
CA GLU A 333 17.90 -34.33 5.48
C GLU A 333 16.41 -34.63 5.18
N PRO A 334 16.02 -34.73 3.89
CA PRO A 334 14.61 -34.84 3.49
C PRO A 334 13.91 -36.10 4.01
N GLY A 335 14.66 -37.18 4.26
CA GLY A 335 14.11 -38.41 4.86
C GLY A 335 13.63 -38.21 6.30
N ILE A 336 14.39 -37.46 7.11
CA ILE A 336 14.02 -37.14 8.49
C ILE A 336 12.87 -36.11 8.50
N ALA A 337 12.90 -35.13 7.60
CA ALA A 337 11.82 -34.16 7.44
C ALA A 337 10.47 -34.84 7.15
N TYR A 338 10.46 -35.83 6.25
CA TYR A 338 9.25 -36.59 5.93
C TYR A 338 8.74 -37.42 7.13
N LEU A 339 9.63 -38.12 7.84
CA LEU A 339 9.26 -38.89 9.03
C LEU A 339 8.69 -37.99 10.16
N ALA A 340 9.30 -36.83 10.39
CA ALA A 340 8.82 -35.86 11.38
C ALA A 340 7.43 -35.31 11.01
N LEU A 341 7.18 -35.01 9.73
CA LEU A 341 5.87 -34.60 9.23
C LEU A 341 4.83 -35.71 9.39
N LEU A 342 5.17 -36.93 8.97
CA LEU A 342 4.28 -38.09 9.09
C LEU A 342 3.90 -38.34 10.56
N HIS A 343 4.87 -38.28 11.47
CA HIS A 343 4.64 -38.43 12.91
C HIS A 343 3.70 -37.35 13.47
N ALA A 344 3.90 -36.08 13.08
CA ALA A 344 3.04 -34.98 13.50
C ALA A 344 1.59 -35.11 12.97
N LEU A 345 1.42 -35.62 11.76
CA LEU A 345 0.11 -35.91 11.18
C LEU A 345 -0.56 -37.10 11.87
N CYS A 346 0.18 -38.17 12.18
CA CYS A 346 -0.33 -39.32 12.93
C CYS A 346 -0.79 -38.92 14.34
N LEU A 347 -0.03 -38.10 15.07
CA LEU A 347 -0.42 -37.60 16.40
C LEU A 347 -1.69 -36.72 16.40
N ARG A 348 -2.08 -36.17 15.24
CA ARG A 348 -3.32 -35.41 15.10
C ARG A 348 -4.51 -36.28 14.72
N LEU A 349 -4.26 -37.48 14.22
CA LEU A 349 -5.28 -38.39 13.70
C LEU A 349 -5.61 -39.54 14.67
N PHE A 350 -4.67 -39.91 15.54
CA PHE A 350 -4.80 -40.98 16.54
C PHE A 350 -4.59 -40.44 17.94
#